data_AF-A0AA40D891-F1
#
_entry.id   AF-A0AA40D891-F1
#
_cell.length_a   1.000
_cell.length_b   1.000
_cell.length_c   1.000
_cell.angle_alpha   90.00
_cell.angle_beta   90.00
_cell.angle_gamma   90.00
#
_symmetry.space_group_name_H-M   'P 1'
#
loop_
_entity.id
_entity.type
_entity.pdbx_description
1 polymer ?
#
loop_
_entity_poly.entity_id
_entity_poly.type
_entity_poly.pdbx_seq_one_letter_code
_entity_poly.pdbx_strand_id
1 'polypeptide(L)'
;MNNYNNLNNLNSHPALHHPHDHDSATGDDTDEFVELYHQWKDSSRRHESISDVLGQKFQELWNKCRELQNECDEQKQTVKLWQQQGRKLDRELNFYKSATETAAFAFVIIDGDGAVFDEELIALGEEGGKKAAHELHAKLKEHMQEECDLHNIDNIFVHVVLNAQGLSSALVQSGTLPTADYGAVGKFGRGFCRAQPLFSFTDVGGGKEQADHKVRKLFEMMEKNIQCKFLALAGCHDNGYATFLESYRNNPKIRLLETTPAAADFRNCNFDRFSIPTVFRSESVPSKPGSAKPVSGKLATVTTQATMAFPGPKPPSPSLPTALRPKVSNAGPRTSEAGTNGGNSYAAIGKVASSQTFMIAPTKKKPAQQPAFALFNRDDERVDDPLPRPDPQVVKKMDEQAKAMGANFCNRYHLSPNGTGCKAGDNCSYYHSETKLTKPEILALKHKTRKIVCNNGSICEDASCNLGHHCQSPVGCYFGSECRFAKFHGMDTTPTLKVYEDGTREVLVN
;
A
#
# COMPACT_ATOMS: atom_id res chain seq x y z
N MET A 1 -25.24 -4.29 42.46
CA MET A 1 -26.44 -3.97 43.27
C MET A 1 -27.12 -5.28 43.67
N ASN A 2 -27.44 -5.40 44.95
CA ASN A 2 -28.38 -6.35 45.59
C ASN A 2 -28.43 -7.81 45.11
N ASN A 3 -27.78 -8.71 45.86
CA ASN A 3 -28.52 -9.71 46.65
C ASN A 3 -27.59 -10.44 47.63
N TYR A 4 -27.54 -9.95 48.87
CA TYR A 4 -27.04 -10.67 50.04
C TYR A 4 -27.94 -10.32 51.23
N ASN A 5 -28.94 -11.17 51.50
CA ASN A 5 -29.77 -11.14 52.71
C ASN A 5 -30.63 -12.42 52.77
N ASN A 6 -30.09 -13.51 53.33
CA ASN A 6 -30.82 -14.49 54.15
C ASN A 6 -29.91 -15.65 54.61
N LEU A 7 -29.11 -15.40 55.64
CA LEU A 7 -28.48 -16.44 56.47
C LEU A 7 -28.47 -15.95 57.93
N ASN A 8 -29.66 -15.89 58.53
CA ASN A 8 -29.85 -15.52 59.93
C ASN A 8 -31.15 -16.15 60.49
N ASN A 9 -31.29 -17.48 60.41
CA ASN A 9 -32.36 -18.18 61.15
C ASN A 9 -32.08 -19.67 61.42
N LEU A 10 -30.95 -19.98 62.06
CA LEU A 10 -30.65 -21.30 62.64
C LEU A 10 -29.98 -21.12 64.01
N ASN A 11 -30.73 -20.63 64.98
CA ASN A 11 -30.30 -20.62 66.38
C ASN A 11 -31.49 -20.75 67.35
N SER A 12 -32.32 -21.76 67.12
CA SER A 12 -33.40 -22.17 68.03
C SER A 12 -32.83 -23.10 69.11
N HIS A 13 -32.30 -22.52 70.18
CA HIS A 13 -32.07 -23.28 71.42
C HIS A 13 -33.42 -23.75 71.98
N PRO A 14 -33.59 -25.04 72.34
CA PRO A 14 -34.72 -25.46 73.14
C PRO A 14 -34.57 -24.88 74.56
N ALA A 15 -35.56 -24.12 75.02
CA ALA A 15 -35.58 -23.60 76.37
C ALA A 15 -35.83 -24.74 77.36
N LEU A 16 -34.85 -25.03 78.22
CA LEU A 16 -34.99 -25.95 79.34
C LEU A 16 -35.91 -25.34 80.41
N HIS A 17 -37.21 -25.54 80.26
CA HIS A 17 -38.17 -25.32 81.34
C HIS A 17 -38.09 -26.47 82.33
N HIS A 18 -37.74 -26.16 83.57
CA HIS A 18 -37.73 -27.10 84.68
C HIS A 18 -39.03 -26.92 85.49
N PRO A 19 -39.89 -27.95 85.62
CA PRO A 19 -40.82 -28.09 86.72
C PRO A 19 -40.24 -29.08 87.74
N HIS A 20 -40.38 -28.75 89.02
CA HIS A 20 -40.35 -29.73 90.11
C HIS A 20 -41.74 -30.38 90.18
N ASP A 21 -41.83 -31.71 90.15
CA ASP A 21 -42.21 -32.53 91.33
C ASP A 21 -42.71 -33.96 91.00
N HIS A 22 -42.37 -34.85 91.95
CA HIS A 22 -42.98 -36.14 92.31
C HIS A 22 -42.88 -37.40 91.43
N ASP A 23 -42.38 -38.44 92.11
CA ASP A 23 -42.28 -39.86 91.77
C ASP A 23 -43.52 -40.50 91.10
N SER A 24 -43.27 -41.32 90.06
CA SER A 24 -43.71 -42.73 90.05
C SER A 24 -42.91 -43.54 89.01
N ALA A 25 -42.73 -44.84 89.24
CA ALA A 25 -41.74 -45.65 88.54
C ALA A 25 -42.28 -46.46 87.33
N THR A 26 -41.35 -47.07 86.60
CA THR A 26 -41.50 -48.20 85.65
C THR A 26 -42.00 -47.89 84.22
N GLY A 27 -41.08 -47.36 83.41
CA GLY A 27 -41.04 -47.39 81.95
C GLY A 27 -39.58 -47.37 81.48
N ASP A 28 -39.25 -47.89 80.30
CA ASP A 28 -37.87 -48.13 79.85
C ASP A 28 -37.20 -46.87 79.26
N ASP A 29 -36.82 -45.92 80.12
CA ASP A 29 -36.06 -44.70 79.73
C ASP A 29 -34.74 -45.02 79.02
N THR A 30 -34.18 -46.23 79.22
CA THR A 30 -32.94 -46.66 78.58
C THR A 30 -33.12 -47.00 77.11
N ASP A 31 -34.22 -47.63 76.71
CA ASP A 31 -34.51 -47.94 75.31
C ASP A 31 -34.77 -46.66 74.48
N GLU A 32 -35.49 -45.66 75.01
CA GLU A 32 -35.71 -44.38 74.33
C GLU A 32 -34.37 -43.64 74.09
N PHE A 33 -33.49 -43.60 75.08
CA PHE A 33 -32.16 -43.00 74.94
C PHE A 33 -31.29 -43.74 73.89
N VAL A 34 -31.36 -45.08 73.85
CA VAL A 34 -30.65 -45.89 72.86
C VAL A 34 -31.19 -45.61 71.46
N GLU A 35 -32.50 -45.52 71.27
CA GLU A 35 -33.09 -45.18 69.97
C GLU A 35 -32.66 -43.78 69.50
N LEU A 36 -32.73 -42.77 70.37
CA LEU A 36 -32.26 -41.41 70.08
C LEU A 36 -30.77 -41.36 69.70
N TYR A 37 -29.91 -42.14 70.37
CA TYR A 37 -28.50 -42.24 70.02
C TYR A 37 -28.28 -42.89 68.64
N HIS A 38 -29.04 -43.93 68.29
CA HIS A 38 -29.01 -44.52 66.95
C HIS A 38 -29.47 -43.53 65.87
N GLN A 39 -30.57 -42.80 66.11
CA GLN A 39 -31.06 -41.75 65.21
C GLN A 39 -30.02 -40.62 65.02
N TRP A 40 -29.36 -40.17 66.10
CA TRP A 40 -28.28 -39.18 66.03
C TRP A 40 -27.08 -39.70 65.23
N LYS A 41 -26.69 -40.96 65.42
CA LYS A 41 -25.56 -41.59 64.72
C LYS A 41 -25.82 -41.70 63.22
N ASP A 42 -27.01 -42.10 62.82
CA ASP A 42 -27.39 -42.19 61.40
C ASP A 42 -27.73 -40.82 60.77
N SER A 43 -28.12 -39.82 61.57
CA SER A 43 -28.14 -38.41 61.14
C SER A 43 -26.72 -37.89 60.87
N SER A 44 -25.77 -38.18 61.76
CA SER A 44 -24.37 -37.77 61.63
C SER A 44 -23.70 -38.38 60.40
N ARG A 45 -23.90 -39.69 60.15
CA ARG A 45 -23.46 -40.38 58.92
C ARG A 45 -24.05 -39.78 57.65
N ARG A 46 -25.33 -39.37 57.67
CA ARG A 46 -25.96 -38.68 56.53
C ARG A 46 -25.35 -37.30 56.31
N HIS A 47 -25.09 -36.53 57.37
CA HIS A 47 -24.40 -35.24 57.25
C HIS A 47 -22.98 -35.39 56.70
N GLU A 48 -22.22 -36.37 57.17
CA GLU A 48 -20.87 -36.69 56.67
C GLU A 48 -20.90 -37.05 55.18
N SER A 49 -21.79 -37.96 54.77
CA SER A 49 -21.96 -38.33 53.36
C SER A 49 -22.41 -37.17 52.46
N ILE A 50 -23.29 -36.29 52.94
CA ILE A 50 -23.70 -35.07 52.22
C ILE A 50 -22.52 -34.09 52.11
N SER A 51 -21.72 -33.95 53.17
CA SER A 51 -20.52 -33.10 53.19
C SER A 51 -19.47 -33.60 52.19
N ASP A 52 -19.24 -34.91 52.10
CA ASP A 52 -18.33 -35.51 51.13
C ASP A 52 -18.79 -35.27 49.68
N VAL A 53 -20.08 -35.50 49.39
CA VAL A 53 -20.65 -35.24 48.06
C VAL A 53 -20.58 -33.75 47.71
N LEU A 54 -20.85 -32.86 48.67
CA LEU A 54 -20.72 -31.42 48.49
C LEU A 54 -19.26 -31.01 48.22
N GLY A 55 -18.30 -31.58 48.94
CA GLY A 55 -16.87 -31.38 48.74
C GLY A 55 -16.40 -31.84 47.36
N GLN A 56 -16.84 -33.01 46.91
CA GLN A 56 -16.57 -33.52 45.55
C GLN A 56 -17.16 -32.58 44.49
N LYS A 57 -18.42 -32.15 44.63
CA LYS A 57 -19.06 -31.23 43.68
C LYS A 57 -18.41 -29.85 43.67
N PHE A 58 -17.96 -29.35 44.81
CA PHE A 58 -17.19 -28.11 44.89
C PHE A 58 -15.85 -28.24 44.15
N GLN A 59 -15.13 -29.36 44.35
CA GLN A 59 -13.86 -29.61 43.68
C GLN A 59 -14.00 -29.78 42.15
N GLU A 60 -15.05 -30.45 41.68
CA GLU A 60 -15.41 -30.55 40.26
C GLU A 60 -15.66 -29.16 39.65
N LEU A 61 -16.52 -28.36 40.28
CA LEU A 61 -16.84 -27.00 39.83
C LEU A 61 -15.61 -26.08 39.84
N TRP A 62 -14.79 -26.14 40.90
CA TRP A 62 -13.56 -25.37 41.02
C TRP A 62 -12.56 -25.70 39.90
N ASN A 63 -12.36 -26.99 39.64
CA ASN A 63 -11.53 -27.45 38.52
C ASN A 63 -12.09 -26.93 37.18
N LYS A 64 -13.41 -26.98 36.98
CA LYS A 64 -14.02 -26.53 35.73
C LYS A 64 -13.94 -25.02 35.53
N CYS A 65 -14.10 -24.23 36.59
CA CYS A 65 -13.86 -22.78 36.55
C CYS A 65 -12.41 -22.47 36.17
N ARG A 66 -11.42 -23.21 36.70
CA ARG A 66 -10.01 -23.04 36.35
C ARG A 66 -9.70 -23.41 34.90
N GLU A 67 -10.27 -24.50 34.39
CA GLU A 67 -10.14 -24.88 32.96
C GLU A 67 -10.66 -23.79 32.04
N LEU A 68 -11.89 -23.31 32.28
CA LEU A 68 -12.53 -22.27 31.47
C LEU A 68 -11.78 -20.93 31.55
N GLN A 69 -11.19 -20.61 32.71
CA GLN A 69 -10.34 -19.43 32.85
C GLN A 69 -9.08 -19.53 31.97
N ASN A 70 -8.38 -20.67 32.01
CA ASN A 70 -7.19 -20.91 31.19
C ASN A 70 -7.52 -20.83 29.69
N GLU A 71 -8.59 -21.48 29.24
CA GLU A 71 -9.04 -21.44 27.84
C GLU A 71 -9.40 -20.01 27.41
N CYS A 72 -10.09 -19.25 28.27
CA CYS A 72 -10.43 -17.86 28.01
C CYS A 72 -9.18 -16.97 27.87
N ASP A 73 -8.12 -17.24 28.64
CA ASP A 73 -6.86 -16.50 28.58
C ASP A 73 -6.00 -16.89 27.36
N GLU A 74 -5.98 -18.17 26.97
CA GLU A 74 -5.38 -18.64 25.71
C GLU A 74 -6.08 -18.04 24.47
N GLN A 75 -7.41 -18.01 24.48
CA GLN A 75 -8.20 -17.37 23.41
C GLN A 75 -7.88 -15.86 23.32
N LYS A 76 -7.76 -15.14 24.44
CA LYS A 76 -7.33 -13.72 24.45
C LYS A 76 -5.94 -13.53 23.84
N GLN A 77 -4.97 -14.38 24.19
CA GLN A 77 -3.62 -14.31 23.63
C GLN A 77 -3.63 -14.57 22.12
N THR A 78 -4.38 -15.58 21.69
CA THR A 78 -4.56 -15.94 20.27
C THR A 78 -5.18 -14.79 19.48
N VAL A 79 -6.24 -14.15 20.00
CA VAL A 79 -6.86 -12.97 19.37
C VAL A 79 -5.88 -11.80 19.28
N LYS A 80 -5.09 -11.51 20.34
CA LYS A 80 -4.05 -10.46 20.29
C LYS A 80 -3.02 -10.73 19.20
N LEU A 81 -2.53 -11.97 19.08
CA LEU A 81 -1.55 -12.37 18.07
C LEU A 81 -2.09 -12.20 16.65
N TRP A 82 -3.31 -12.69 16.36
CA TRP A 82 -3.93 -12.52 15.05
C TRP A 82 -4.21 -11.05 14.71
N GLN A 83 -4.58 -10.21 15.70
CA GLN A 83 -4.72 -8.77 15.49
C GLN A 83 -3.39 -8.06 15.21
N GLN A 84 -2.29 -8.47 15.86
CA GLN A 84 -0.94 -7.98 15.53
C GLN A 84 -0.53 -8.40 14.11
N GLN A 85 -0.73 -9.67 13.75
CA GLN A 85 -0.36 -10.20 12.43
C GLN A 85 -1.21 -9.57 11.30
N GLY A 86 -2.52 -9.38 11.51
CA GLY A 86 -3.40 -8.67 10.57
C GLY A 86 -2.92 -7.24 10.33
N ARG A 87 -2.67 -6.47 11.40
CA ARG A 87 -2.13 -5.10 11.29
C ARG A 87 -0.77 -5.04 10.59
N LYS A 88 0.09 -6.05 10.76
CA LYS A 88 1.36 -6.14 10.03
C LYS A 88 1.13 -6.33 8.53
N LEU A 89 0.27 -7.29 8.15
CA LEU A 89 -0.06 -7.56 6.75
C LEU A 89 -0.76 -6.36 6.09
N ASP A 90 -1.67 -5.67 6.80
CA ASP A 90 -2.33 -4.46 6.31
C ASP A 90 -1.32 -3.34 6.02
N ARG A 91 -0.31 -3.15 6.89
CA ARG A 91 0.78 -2.17 6.67
C ARG A 91 1.62 -2.52 5.44
N GLU A 92 2.04 -3.78 5.32
CA GLU A 92 2.82 -4.25 4.16
C GLU A 92 2.01 -4.11 2.86
N LEU A 93 0.74 -4.49 2.86
CA LEU A 93 -0.17 -4.38 1.72
C LEU A 93 -0.43 -2.92 1.33
N ASN A 94 -0.62 -2.02 2.28
CA ASN A 94 -0.77 -0.59 2.02
C ASN A 94 0.54 0.05 1.51
N PHE A 95 1.69 -0.39 2.01
CA PHE A 95 3.00 0.02 1.48
C PHE A 95 3.16 -0.38 0.01
N TYR A 96 2.90 -1.64 -0.36
CA TYR A 96 3.01 -2.08 -1.75
C TYR A 96 1.98 -1.41 -2.69
N LYS A 97 0.76 -1.13 -2.22
CA LYS A 97 -0.23 -0.33 -2.97
C LYS A 97 0.30 1.08 -3.25
N SER A 98 0.73 1.79 -2.22
CA SER A 98 1.26 3.16 -2.35
C SER A 98 2.52 3.21 -3.22
N ALA A 99 3.43 2.24 -3.08
CA ALA A 99 4.60 2.11 -3.97
C ALA A 99 4.21 1.84 -5.44
N THR A 100 3.11 1.12 -5.69
CA THR A 100 2.59 0.88 -7.04
C THR A 100 1.91 2.13 -7.64
N GLU A 101 1.23 2.92 -6.81
CA GLU A 101 0.55 4.17 -7.22
C GLU A 101 1.54 5.30 -7.49
N THR A 102 2.52 5.50 -6.59
CA THR A 102 3.57 6.52 -6.73
C THR A 102 4.53 6.26 -7.90
N ALA A 103 4.71 5.00 -8.29
CA ALA A 103 5.50 4.60 -9.46
C ALA A 103 4.65 4.35 -10.72
N ALA A 104 3.40 4.86 -10.77
CA ALA A 104 2.52 4.71 -11.92
C ALA A 104 3.10 5.38 -13.18
N PHE A 105 2.85 4.75 -14.34
CA PHE A 105 3.26 5.27 -15.65
C PHE A 105 2.27 4.91 -16.76
N ALA A 106 2.40 5.62 -17.89
CA ALA A 106 1.73 5.33 -19.14
C ALA A 106 2.70 4.74 -20.17
N PHE A 107 2.22 3.85 -21.02
CA PHE A 107 3.01 3.26 -22.09
C PHE A 107 2.22 3.28 -23.41
N VAL A 108 2.81 3.84 -24.45
CA VAL A 108 2.21 3.93 -25.78
C VAL A 108 3.11 3.18 -26.76
N ILE A 109 2.53 2.23 -27.49
CA ILE A 109 3.22 1.50 -28.55
C ILE A 109 2.68 1.98 -29.89
N ILE A 110 3.57 2.40 -30.77
CA ILE A 110 3.23 2.89 -32.11
C ILE A 110 3.86 1.95 -33.12
N ASP A 111 3.03 1.30 -33.93
CA ASP A 111 3.49 0.55 -35.09
C ASP A 111 3.68 1.51 -36.26
N GLY A 112 4.89 2.07 -36.34
CA GLY A 112 5.23 3.16 -37.26
C GLY A 112 5.29 2.75 -38.74
N ASP A 113 5.15 1.46 -39.08
CA ASP A 113 5.03 1.04 -40.48
C ASP A 113 3.66 1.41 -41.08
N GLY A 114 2.61 1.56 -40.25
CA GLY A 114 1.28 2.05 -40.68
C GLY A 114 0.71 3.22 -39.87
N ALA A 115 1.12 3.42 -38.62
CA ALA A 115 0.82 4.63 -37.82
C ALA A 115 1.85 5.74 -38.13
N VAL A 116 1.76 6.27 -39.36
CA VAL A 116 2.76 7.20 -39.92
C VAL A 116 2.55 8.63 -39.41
N PHE A 117 3.65 9.28 -39.01
CA PHE A 117 3.66 10.70 -38.62
C PHE A 117 3.41 11.63 -39.80
N ASP A 118 2.88 12.82 -39.53
CA ASP A 118 2.61 13.87 -40.52
C ASP A 118 3.81 14.16 -41.44
N GLU A 119 3.55 14.31 -42.75
CA GLU A 119 4.60 14.48 -43.76
C GLU A 119 5.37 15.80 -43.65
N GLU A 120 4.75 16.89 -43.18
CA GLU A 120 5.43 18.16 -42.94
C GLU A 120 6.35 18.04 -41.73
N LEU A 121 5.90 17.35 -40.67
CA LEU A 121 6.74 17.03 -39.51
C LEU A 121 7.92 16.11 -39.90
N ILE A 122 7.73 15.09 -40.73
CA ILE A 122 8.85 14.25 -41.20
C ILE A 122 9.81 15.06 -42.08
N ALA A 123 9.30 15.93 -42.97
CA ALA A 123 10.12 16.76 -43.87
C ALA A 123 11.02 17.77 -43.11
N LEU A 124 10.59 18.24 -41.94
CA LEU A 124 11.38 19.09 -41.05
C LEU A 124 12.52 18.36 -40.31
N GLY A 125 12.66 17.04 -40.47
CA GLY A 125 13.75 16.26 -39.91
C GLY A 125 13.84 16.36 -38.38
N GLU A 126 15.02 16.68 -37.84
CA GLU A 126 15.23 16.71 -36.38
C GLU A 126 14.35 17.75 -35.65
N GLU A 127 14.00 18.89 -36.29
CA GLU A 127 13.10 19.86 -35.66
C GLU A 127 11.62 19.41 -35.69
N GLY A 128 11.19 18.75 -36.77
CA GLY A 128 9.85 18.18 -36.84
C GLY A 128 9.66 17.01 -35.86
N GLY A 129 10.68 16.17 -35.71
CA GLY A 129 10.70 15.13 -34.68
C GLY A 129 10.57 15.68 -33.27
N LYS A 130 11.24 16.80 -32.95
CA LYS A 130 11.09 17.48 -31.67
C LYS A 130 9.67 18.03 -31.47
N LYS A 131 9.08 18.66 -32.49
CA LYS A 131 7.69 19.17 -32.42
C LYS A 131 6.70 18.04 -32.15
N ALA A 132 6.75 16.99 -32.98
CA ALA A 132 5.91 15.80 -32.86
C ALA A 132 5.98 15.18 -31.46
N ALA A 133 7.18 15.06 -30.87
CA ALA A 133 7.35 14.48 -29.54
C ALA A 133 6.73 15.34 -28.42
N HIS A 134 6.91 16.67 -28.44
CA HIS A 134 6.29 17.56 -27.46
C HIS A 134 4.76 17.57 -27.58
N GLU A 135 4.23 17.62 -28.80
CA GLU A 135 2.80 17.68 -29.04
C GLU A 135 2.10 16.35 -28.70
N LEU A 136 2.72 15.23 -29.08
CA LEU A 136 2.26 13.90 -28.68
C LEU A 136 2.24 13.74 -27.15
N HIS A 137 3.29 14.18 -26.46
CA HIS A 137 3.34 14.15 -24.99
C HIS A 137 2.23 15.01 -24.37
N ALA A 138 2.03 16.23 -24.87
CA ALA A 138 0.99 17.14 -24.38
C ALA A 138 -0.42 16.54 -24.56
N LYS A 139 -0.73 16.03 -25.76
CA LYS A 139 -2.05 15.47 -26.09
C LYS A 139 -2.33 14.13 -25.39
N LEU A 140 -1.32 13.29 -25.18
CA LEU A 140 -1.46 12.10 -24.34
C LEU A 140 -1.78 12.47 -22.89
N LYS A 141 -1.08 13.46 -22.33
CA LYS A 141 -1.33 13.92 -20.96
C LYS A 141 -2.73 14.54 -20.82
N GLU A 142 -3.16 15.37 -21.76
CA GLU A 142 -4.50 15.97 -21.82
C GLU A 142 -5.60 14.88 -21.82
N HIS A 143 -5.55 13.94 -22.76
CA HIS A 143 -6.52 12.84 -22.83
C HIS A 143 -6.54 11.95 -21.57
N MET A 144 -5.36 11.68 -20.98
CA MET A 144 -5.28 10.93 -19.71
C MET A 144 -5.91 11.67 -18.52
N GLN A 145 -5.78 12.99 -18.48
CA GLN A 145 -6.34 13.82 -17.40
C GLN A 145 -7.84 14.05 -17.57
N GLU A 146 -8.34 14.22 -18.80
CA GLU A 146 -9.73 14.60 -19.05
C GLU A 146 -10.67 13.39 -19.24
N GLU A 147 -10.21 12.32 -19.90
CA GLU A 147 -11.05 11.16 -20.24
C GLU A 147 -10.76 9.88 -19.44
N CYS A 148 -9.61 9.80 -18.77
CA CYS A 148 -9.21 8.60 -18.01
C CYS A 148 -9.12 8.79 -16.48
N ASP A 149 -9.31 10.00 -15.93
CA ASP A 149 -9.12 10.32 -14.50
C ASP A 149 -7.71 9.98 -13.97
N LEU A 150 -6.69 10.06 -14.85
CA LEU A 150 -5.30 9.72 -14.56
C LEU A 150 -4.43 10.97 -14.32
N HIS A 151 -4.83 11.79 -13.35
CA HIS A 151 -4.25 13.11 -13.10
C HIS A 151 -2.75 13.12 -12.74
N ASN A 152 -2.23 12.07 -12.10
CA ASN A 152 -0.90 12.02 -11.49
C ASN A 152 0.14 11.23 -12.30
N ILE A 153 -0.04 11.07 -13.61
CA ILE A 153 0.91 10.32 -14.46
C ILE A 153 1.71 11.28 -15.35
N ASP A 154 2.94 11.55 -14.93
CA ASP A 154 3.93 12.32 -15.71
C ASP A 154 4.91 11.42 -16.49
N ASN A 155 5.10 10.16 -16.07
CA ASN A 155 5.97 9.21 -16.76
C ASN A 155 5.23 8.59 -17.94
N ILE A 156 5.39 9.19 -19.13
CA ILE A 156 4.79 8.70 -20.38
C ILE A 156 5.89 8.11 -21.27
N PHE A 157 5.91 6.78 -21.39
CA PHE A 157 6.78 6.07 -22.33
C PHE A 157 6.10 5.99 -23.69
N VAL A 158 6.83 6.30 -24.77
CA VAL A 158 6.34 6.12 -26.14
C VAL A 158 7.37 5.32 -26.93
N HIS A 159 6.96 4.17 -27.46
CA HIS A 159 7.79 3.27 -28.23
C HIS A 159 7.28 3.17 -29.67
N VAL A 160 7.92 3.89 -30.59
CA VAL A 160 7.71 3.70 -32.02
C VAL A 160 8.57 2.51 -32.47
N VAL A 161 7.94 1.55 -33.14
CA VAL A 161 8.59 0.37 -33.73
C VAL A 161 8.28 0.40 -35.23
N LEU A 162 9.30 0.34 -36.08
CA LEU A 162 9.16 0.49 -37.53
C LEU A 162 10.37 -0.06 -38.28
N ASN A 163 10.24 -0.26 -39.60
CA ASN A 163 11.35 -0.38 -40.53
C ASN A 163 11.68 0.99 -41.12
N ALA A 164 12.64 1.72 -40.54
CA ALA A 164 12.87 3.12 -40.87
C ALA A 164 13.33 3.33 -42.32
N GLN A 165 14.16 2.42 -42.85
CA GLN A 165 14.58 2.43 -44.25
C GLN A 165 13.43 2.12 -45.21
N GLY A 166 12.56 1.17 -44.86
CA GLY A 166 11.36 0.81 -45.61
C GLY A 166 10.39 1.98 -45.71
N LEU A 167 10.03 2.57 -44.56
CA LEU A 167 9.13 3.72 -44.49
C LEU A 167 9.68 4.92 -45.26
N SER A 168 10.95 5.30 -45.06
CA SER A 168 11.53 6.44 -45.79
C SER A 168 11.57 6.19 -47.30
N SER A 169 11.76 4.94 -47.73
CA SER A 169 11.72 4.56 -49.14
C SER A 169 10.31 4.65 -49.72
N ALA A 170 9.28 4.26 -48.96
CA ALA A 170 7.88 4.37 -49.37
C ALA A 170 7.41 5.82 -49.46
N LEU A 171 7.76 6.67 -48.49
CA LEU A 171 7.40 8.09 -48.44
C LEU A 171 8.01 8.90 -49.60
N VAL A 172 9.26 8.63 -50.00
CA VAL A 172 9.87 9.25 -51.17
C VAL A 172 9.25 8.71 -52.47
N GLN A 173 9.04 7.40 -52.59
CA GLN A 173 8.51 6.78 -53.82
C GLN A 173 7.02 7.04 -54.09
N SER A 174 6.25 7.40 -53.06
CA SER A 174 4.86 7.84 -53.18
C SER A 174 4.73 9.33 -53.51
N GLY A 175 5.81 10.10 -53.45
CA GLY A 175 5.77 11.56 -53.54
C GLY A 175 5.15 12.24 -52.31
N THR A 176 5.03 11.53 -51.18
CA THR A 176 4.48 12.08 -49.93
C THR A 176 5.40 13.15 -49.33
N LEU A 177 6.73 12.93 -49.37
CA LEU A 177 7.67 13.93 -48.88
C LEU A 177 7.88 15.04 -49.94
N PRO A 178 7.88 16.34 -49.55
CA PRO A 178 8.13 17.46 -50.46
C PRO A 178 9.50 17.44 -51.14
N THR A 179 10.43 16.60 -50.67
CA THR A 179 11.77 16.42 -51.22
C THR A 179 12.20 14.97 -51.06
N ALA A 180 12.96 14.44 -52.03
CA ALA A 180 13.45 13.06 -52.04
C ALA A 180 14.59 12.79 -51.02
N ASP A 181 14.32 13.01 -49.74
CA ASP A 181 15.25 12.79 -48.63
C ASP A 181 15.00 11.42 -47.97
N TYR A 182 15.73 10.39 -48.43
CA TYR A 182 15.75 9.06 -47.82
C TYR A 182 16.33 9.03 -46.39
N GLY A 183 16.86 10.16 -45.89
CA GLY A 183 17.28 10.32 -44.50
C GLY A 183 16.24 10.99 -43.60
N ALA A 184 15.09 11.45 -44.14
CA ALA A 184 14.11 12.25 -43.41
C ALA A 184 13.56 11.53 -42.16
N VAL A 185 13.09 10.29 -42.31
CA VAL A 185 12.58 9.47 -41.18
C VAL A 185 13.65 9.26 -40.11
N GLY A 186 14.92 9.03 -40.51
CA GLY A 186 16.03 8.88 -39.57
C GLY A 186 16.41 10.17 -38.85
N LYS A 187 16.29 11.33 -39.50
CA LYS A 187 16.45 12.66 -38.88
C LYS A 187 15.29 12.90 -37.90
N PHE A 188 14.06 12.69 -38.33
CA PHE A 188 12.85 12.79 -37.52
C PHE A 188 12.96 11.95 -36.23
N GLY A 189 13.28 10.66 -36.34
CA GLY A 189 13.42 9.76 -35.19
C GLY A 189 14.49 10.21 -34.18
N ARG A 190 15.61 10.77 -34.64
CA ARG A 190 16.62 11.36 -33.73
C ARG A 190 16.10 12.60 -33.00
N GLY A 191 15.36 13.46 -33.69
CA GLY A 191 14.72 14.64 -33.08
C GLY A 191 13.69 14.24 -32.03
N PHE A 192 12.87 13.24 -32.35
CA PHE A 192 11.82 12.68 -31.50
C PHE A 192 12.38 12.13 -30.18
N CYS A 193 13.36 11.22 -30.24
CA CYS A 193 14.03 10.67 -29.03
C CYS A 193 14.79 11.73 -28.21
N ARG A 194 15.28 12.81 -28.84
CA ARG A 194 16.02 13.88 -28.15
C ARG A 194 15.13 14.86 -27.41
N ALA A 195 13.87 15.01 -27.81
CA ALA A 195 12.93 15.93 -27.19
C ALA A 195 12.29 15.37 -25.91
N GLN A 196 12.04 14.06 -25.85
CA GLN A 196 11.35 13.43 -24.73
C GLN A 196 12.16 12.22 -24.20
N PRO A 197 12.67 12.25 -22.95
CA PRO A 197 13.60 11.23 -22.45
C PRO A 197 13.07 9.80 -22.41
N LEU A 198 11.75 9.62 -22.33
CA LEU A 198 11.08 8.31 -22.27
C LEU A 198 10.54 7.86 -23.65
N PHE A 199 10.86 8.60 -24.72
CA PHE A 199 10.42 8.28 -26.08
C PHE A 199 11.54 7.54 -26.82
N SER A 200 11.17 6.47 -27.53
CA SER A 200 12.10 5.68 -28.34
C SER A 200 11.58 5.47 -29.75
N PHE A 201 12.53 5.42 -30.70
CA PHE A 201 12.30 5.23 -32.12
C PHE A 201 13.15 4.04 -32.56
N THR A 202 12.52 2.87 -32.60
CA THR A 202 13.16 1.57 -32.76
C THR A 202 13.08 1.13 -34.22
N ASP A 203 14.18 1.26 -34.95
CA ASP A 203 14.33 0.59 -36.25
C ASP A 203 14.55 -0.91 -36.04
N VAL A 204 13.64 -1.74 -36.58
CA VAL A 204 13.79 -3.21 -36.62
C VAL A 204 14.43 -3.69 -37.93
N GLY A 205 14.64 -2.79 -38.89
CA GLY A 205 15.21 -3.10 -40.19
C GLY A 205 14.28 -3.92 -41.09
N GLY A 206 14.86 -4.53 -42.13
CA GLY A 206 14.11 -5.28 -43.13
C GLY A 206 13.69 -6.68 -42.66
N GLY A 207 12.39 -6.95 -42.73
CA GLY A 207 11.80 -8.27 -42.52
C GLY A 207 10.27 -8.20 -42.55
N LYS A 208 9.59 -9.32 -42.76
CA LYS A 208 8.13 -9.39 -42.51
C LYS A 208 7.88 -9.60 -41.02
N GLU A 209 6.83 -8.99 -40.49
CA GLU A 209 6.28 -9.23 -39.14
C GLU A 209 7.25 -8.94 -37.97
N GLN A 210 8.42 -8.33 -38.24
CA GLN A 210 9.42 -8.02 -37.20
C GLN A 210 8.98 -6.87 -36.29
N ALA A 211 8.32 -5.86 -36.86
CA ALA A 211 7.71 -4.77 -36.10
C ALA A 211 6.57 -5.34 -35.24
N ASP A 212 5.63 -6.04 -35.86
CA ASP A 212 4.43 -6.60 -35.24
C ASP A 212 4.75 -7.56 -34.10
N HIS A 213 5.73 -8.45 -34.29
CA HIS A 213 6.19 -9.36 -33.25
C HIS A 213 6.74 -8.60 -32.03
N LYS A 214 7.50 -7.52 -32.25
CA LYS A 214 8.04 -6.68 -31.17
C LYS A 214 6.95 -5.84 -30.49
N VAL A 215 6.02 -5.28 -31.26
CA VAL A 215 4.83 -4.55 -30.75
C VAL A 215 3.99 -5.45 -29.84
N ARG A 216 3.60 -6.64 -30.32
CA ARG A 216 2.85 -7.64 -29.53
C ARG A 216 3.57 -8.00 -28.24
N LYS A 217 4.90 -8.23 -28.30
CA LYS A 217 5.67 -8.63 -27.11
C LYS A 217 5.84 -7.51 -26.07
N LEU A 218 6.01 -6.26 -26.52
CA LEU A 218 6.00 -5.09 -25.63
C LEU A 218 4.62 -4.95 -24.96
N PHE A 219 3.55 -5.11 -25.73
CA PHE A 219 2.17 -5.02 -25.25
C PHE A 219 1.88 -6.06 -24.16
N GLU A 220 2.15 -7.35 -24.40
CA GLU A 220 1.99 -8.43 -23.42
C GLU A 220 2.70 -8.18 -22.08
N MET A 221 3.86 -7.50 -22.12
CA MET A 221 4.68 -7.25 -20.95
C MET A 221 4.17 -6.04 -20.16
N MET A 222 3.75 -4.98 -20.85
CA MET A 222 3.11 -3.80 -20.25
C MET A 222 1.70 -4.08 -19.74
N GLU A 223 0.96 -5.00 -20.37
CA GLU A 223 -0.37 -5.42 -19.94
C GLU A 223 -0.33 -6.05 -18.54
N LYS A 224 0.69 -6.88 -18.27
CA LYS A 224 0.88 -7.54 -16.96
C LYS A 224 1.52 -6.65 -15.91
N ASN A 225 2.07 -5.50 -16.29
CA ASN A 225 2.68 -4.56 -15.35
C ASN A 225 1.60 -3.77 -14.59
N ILE A 226 1.58 -3.90 -13.26
CA ILE A 226 0.63 -3.26 -12.34
C ILE A 226 0.84 -1.74 -12.16
N GLN A 227 2.03 -1.23 -12.47
CA GLN A 227 2.38 0.19 -12.47
C GLN A 227 1.98 0.88 -13.79
N CYS A 228 1.90 0.12 -14.89
CA CYS A 228 1.36 0.61 -16.16
C CYS A 228 -0.16 0.76 -16.03
N LYS A 229 -0.63 2.01 -15.84
CA LYS A 229 -2.06 2.36 -15.66
C LYS A 229 -2.76 2.78 -16.95
N PHE A 230 -2.00 3.06 -18.01
CA PHE A 230 -2.50 3.42 -19.33
C PHE A 230 -1.62 2.73 -20.38
N LEU A 231 -2.24 1.94 -21.27
CA LEU A 231 -1.57 1.21 -22.35
C LEU A 231 -2.28 1.51 -23.67
N ALA A 232 -1.68 2.35 -24.51
CA ALA A 232 -2.21 2.66 -25.84
C ALA A 232 -1.46 1.92 -26.95
N LEU A 233 -2.19 1.48 -27.97
CA LEU A 233 -1.63 0.89 -29.20
C LEU A 233 -2.09 1.69 -30.43
N ALA A 234 -1.15 2.23 -31.19
CA ALA A 234 -1.38 2.74 -32.55
C ALA A 234 -1.02 1.65 -33.57
N GLY A 235 -1.94 0.69 -33.73
CA GLY A 235 -1.84 -0.45 -34.65
C GLY A 235 -3.14 -0.70 -35.43
N CYS A 236 -4.06 0.27 -35.45
CA CYS A 236 -5.42 0.12 -35.97
C CYS A 236 -5.53 -0.18 -37.47
N HIS A 237 -4.43 -0.11 -38.21
CA HIS A 237 -4.35 -0.37 -39.64
C HIS A 237 -4.21 -1.87 -39.99
N ASP A 238 -3.75 -2.72 -39.05
CA ASP A 238 -3.59 -4.17 -39.26
C ASP A 238 -4.61 -5.00 -38.44
N ASN A 239 -5.44 -5.77 -39.14
CA ASN A 239 -6.38 -6.74 -38.55
C ASN A 239 -5.66 -7.83 -37.71
N GLY A 240 -4.37 -8.07 -37.97
CA GLY A 240 -3.54 -8.95 -37.15
C GLY A 240 -3.46 -8.52 -35.68
N TYR A 241 -3.58 -7.23 -35.36
CA TYR A 241 -3.70 -6.78 -33.96
C TYR A 241 -5.11 -6.93 -33.40
N ALA A 242 -6.17 -6.77 -34.19
CA ALA A 242 -7.55 -6.94 -33.72
C ALA A 242 -7.78 -8.35 -33.13
N THR A 243 -7.29 -9.38 -33.83
CA THR A 243 -7.33 -10.78 -33.36
C THR A 243 -6.49 -11.02 -32.10
N PHE A 244 -5.32 -10.39 -31.98
CA PHE A 244 -4.48 -10.46 -30.77
C PHE A 244 -5.15 -9.78 -29.57
N LEU A 245 -5.80 -8.63 -29.80
CA LEU A 245 -6.46 -7.83 -28.79
C LEU A 245 -7.75 -8.45 -28.23
N GLU A 246 -8.35 -9.43 -28.92
CA GLU A 246 -9.58 -10.10 -28.48
C GLU A 246 -9.47 -10.65 -27.05
N SER A 247 -8.31 -11.21 -26.70
CA SER A 247 -8.01 -11.75 -25.36
C SER A 247 -7.97 -10.69 -24.24
N TYR A 248 -7.88 -9.41 -24.59
CA TYR A 248 -7.75 -8.28 -23.65
C TYR A 248 -8.97 -7.35 -23.63
N ARG A 249 -10.05 -7.66 -24.34
CA ARG A 249 -11.24 -6.81 -24.59
C ARG A 249 -11.96 -6.19 -23.37
N ASN A 250 -11.63 -6.64 -22.16
CA ASN A 250 -12.22 -6.19 -20.90
C ASN A 250 -11.24 -5.42 -20.01
N ASN A 251 -9.99 -5.18 -20.44
CA ASN A 251 -8.98 -4.52 -19.62
C ASN A 251 -9.08 -2.98 -19.76
N PRO A 252 -9.53 -2.26 -18.71
CA PRO A 252 -9.87 -0.83 -18.82
C PRO A 252 -8.65 0.09 -19.02
N LYS A 253 -7.43 -0.40 -18.82
CA LYS A 253 -6.22 0.39 -19.08
C LYS A 253 -5.86 0.50 -20.56
N ILE A 254 -6.51 -0.30 -21.42
CA ILE A 254 -6.15 -0.43 -22.82
C ILE A 254 -6.94 0.56 -23.67
N ARG A 255 -6.23 1.25 -24.56
CA ARG A 255 -6.74 2.26 -25.48
C ARG A 255 -6.19 2.05 -26.88
N LEU A 256 -6.94 2.49 -27.89
CA LEU A 256 -6.49 2.50 -29.28
C LEU A 256 -6.21 3.93 -29.73
N LEU A 257 -4.99 4.18 -30.21
CA LEU A 257 -4.63 5.43 -30.84
C LEU A 257 -4.91 5.30 -32.34
N GLU A 258 -6.03 5.86 -32.78
CA GLU A 258 -6.50 5.79 -34.16
C GLU A 258 -5.84 6.90 -34.98
N THR A 259 -4.79 6.54 -35.72
CA THR A 259 -4.07 7.46 -36.63
C THR A 259 -4.76 7.55 -37.99
N THR A 260 -5.09 6.39 -38.56
CA THR A 260 -5.91 6.22 -39.77
C THR A 260 -7.18 5.46 -39.41
N PRO A 261 -8.29 5.58 -40.18
CA PRO A 261 -9.53 4.85 -39.93
C PRO A 261 -9.31 3.36 -39.66
N ALA A 262 -9.79 2.88 -38.52
CA ALA A 262 -9.50 1.53 -38.05
C ALA A 262 -10.00 0.45 -39.02
N ALA A 263 -9.18 -0.58 -39.22
CA ALA A 263 -9.49 -1.71 -40.08
C ALA A 263 -10.73 -2.49 -39.59
N ALA A 264 -11.40 -3.18 -40.50
CA ALA A 264 -12.78 -3.65 -40.31
C ALA A 264 -12.98 -4.52 -39.04
N ASP A 265 -11.99 -5.35 -38.70
CA ASP A 265 -12.11 -6.30 -37.59
C ASP A 265 -12.08 -5.59 -36.22
N PHE A 266 -11.47 -4.40 -36.14
CA PHE A 266 -11.52 -3.56 -34.94
C PHE A 266 -12.93 -3.10 -34.61
N ARG A 267 -13.91 -3.10 -35.53
CA ARG A 267 -15.31 -2.71 -35.22
C ARG A 267 -15.94 -3.58 -34.14
N ASN A 268 -15.45 -4.81 -33.96
CA ASN A 268 -15.91 -5.74 -32.95
C ASN A 268 -15.11 -5.65 -31.63
N CYS A 269 -14.04 -4.84 -31.59
CA CYS A 269 -13.19 -4.65 -30.43
C CYS A 269 -13.70 -3.48 -29.56
N ASN A 270 -14.16 -3.80 -28.35
CA ASN A 270 -14.70 -2.84 -27.39
C ASN A 270 -13.59 -2.14 -26.56
N PHE A 271 -12.70 -1.42 -27.26
CA PHE A 271 -11.71 -0.53 -26.64
C PHE A 271 -12.04 0.92 -26.96
N ASP A 272 -11.89 1.78 -25.97
CA ASP A 272 -11.99 3.23 -26.15
C ASP A 272 -10.85 3.73 -27.05
N ARG A 273 -11.16 4.72 -27.89
CA ARG A 273 -10.28 5.20 -28.96
C ARG A 273 -10.15 6.71 -28.90
N PHE A 274 -8.97 7.18 -29.27
CA PHE A 274 -8.66 8.59 -29.39
C PHE A 274 -7.73 8.80 -30.59
N SER A 275 -7.68 10.02 -31.12
CA SER A 275 -6.82 10.39 -32.24
C SER A 275 -6.04 11.66 -31.93
N ILE A 276 -4.86 11.80 -32.55
CA ILE A 276 -4.01 12.99 -32.43
C ILE A 276 -3.66 13.46 -33.85
N PRO A 277 -4.63 14.08 -34.56
CA PRO A 277 -4.52 14.36 -36.00
C PRO A 277 -3.49 15.46 -36.35
N THR A 278 -2.92 16.13 -35.36
CA THR A 278 -1.83 17.10 -35.54
C THR A 278 -0.43 16.47 -35.55
N VAL A 279 -0.32 15.18 -35.18
CA VAL A 279 0.95 14.44 -35.09
C VAL A 279 1.03 13.33 -36.15
N PHE A 280 -0.10 12.73 -36.51
CA PHE A 280 -0.18 11.58 -37.41
C PHE A 280 -1.01 11.87 -38.65
N ARG A 281 -0.70 11.15 -39.73
CA ARG A 281 -1.47 11.21 -40.98
C ARG A 281 -2.82 10.52 -40.80
N SER A 282 -3.90 11.24 -41.13
CA SER A 282 -5.27 10.70 -41.19
C SER A 282 -5.47 9.71 -42.35
N GLU A 283 -4.60 9.72 -43.35
CA GLU A 283 -4.66 8.88 -44.55
C GLU A 283 -3.42 7.97 -44.68
N SER A 284 -3.61 6.78 -45.26
CA SER A 284 -2.51 5.84 -45.52
C SER A 284 -1.57 6.35 -46.61
N VAL A 285 -0.28 6.00 -46.54
CA VAL A 285 0.71 6.33 -47.58
C VAL A 285 0.25 5.82 -48.95
N PRO A 286 0.14 6.67 -49.99
CA PRO A 286 -0.34 6.26 -51.29
C PRO A 286 0.48 5.11 -51.89
N SER A 287 -0.21 4.01 -52.19
CA SER A 287 0.36 2.92 -52.97
C SER A 287 0.65 3.40 -54.40
N LYS A 288 1.78 2.99 -54.98
CA LYS A 288 2.16 3.40 -56.35
C LYS A 288 1.01 3.16 -57.34
N PRO A 289 0.68 4.13 -58.21
CA PRO A 289 -0.19 3.88 -59.37
C PRO A 289 0.56 2.99 -60.38
N GLY A 290 0.56 1.68 -60.14
CA GLY A 290 1.45 0.76 -60.85
C GLY A 290 1.22 -0.74 -60.62
N SER A 291 0.02 -1.15 -60.20
CA SER A 291 -0.36 -2.57 -60.15
C SER A 291 -1.88 -2.79 -60.12
N ALA A 292 -2.58 -2.20 -61.10
CA ALA A 292 -3.91 -2.67 -61.44
C ALA A 292 -3.82 -4.15 -61.89
N LYS A 293 -4.13 -5.08 -60.99
CA LYS A 293 -4.34 -6.48 -61.36
C LYS A 293 -5.54 -6.52 -62.32
N PRO A 294 -5.43 -7.11 -63.52
CA PRO A 294 -6.58 -7.26 -64.39
C PRO A 294 -7.63 -8.12 -63.68
N VAL A 295 -8.87 -7.65 -63.68
CA VAL A 295 -10.03 -8.42 -63.21
C VAL A 295 -10.24 -9.58 -64.16
N SER A 296 -9.71 -10.76 -63.81
CA SER A 296 -10.07 -12.01 -64.47
C SER A 296 -11.21 -12.64 -63.67
N GLY A 297 -12.42 -12.61 -64.24
CA GLY A 297 -13.60 -13.21 -63.63
C GLY A 297 -13.42 -14.72 -63.38
N LYS A 298 -13.89 -15.20 -62.24
CA LYS A 298 -13.98 -16.63 -61.97
C LYS A 298 -15.23 -17.19 -62.64
N LEU A 299 -15.06 -18.19 -63.49
CA LEU A 299 -16.02 -19.29 -63.57
C LEU A 299 -15.35 -20.54 -62.99
N ALA A 300 -16.12 -21.35 -62.26
CA ALA A 300 -15.63 -22.49 -61.51
C ALA A 300 -15.40 -23.73 -62.38
N THR A 301 -14.68 -24.74 -61.87
CA THR A 301 -15.18 -26.13 -61.73
C THR A 301 -14.13 -27.10 -61.16
N VAL A 302 -14.42 -27.61 -59.95
CA VAL A 302 -14.26 -28.99 -59.42
C VAL A 302 -12.89 -29.67 -59.28
N THR A 303 -12.73 -30.19 -58.05
CA THR A 303 -11.76 -31.14 -57.49
C THR A 303 -11.79 -32.55 -58.10
N THR A 304 -10.63 -33.19 -58.29
CA THR A 304 -10.40 -34.62 -57.98
C THR A 304 -8.92 -34.89 -57.67
N GLN A 305 -8.66 -35.79 -56.71
CA GLN A 305 -7.34 -36.38 -56.45
C GLN A 305 -7.29 -37.80 -57.03
N ALA A 306 -6.12 -38.24 -57.54
CA ALA A 306 -5.39 -39.44 -57.06
C ALA A 306 -4.50 -40.11 -58.13
N THR A 307 -3.26 -40.42 -57.71
CA THR A 307 -2.38 -41.55 -58.12
C THR A 307 -2.12 -41.88 -59.61
N MET A 308 -0.84 -41.83 -60.00
CA MET A 308 -0.02 -43.05 -60.23
C MET A 308 1.48 -42.70 -60.12
N ALA A 309 2.34 -43.69 -59.87
CA ALA A 309 3.77 -43.51 -59.57
C ALA A 309 4.68 -44.38 -60.45
N PHE A 310 5.97 -43.99 -60.62
CA PHE A 310 7.10 -44.92 -60.84
C PHE A 310 8.45 -44.29 -60.40
N PRO A 311 9.43 -45.04 -59.84
CA PRO A 311 10.65 -44.46 -59.24
C PRO A 311 12.02 -44.98 -59.77
N GLY A 312 13.09 -44.23 -59.47
CA GLY A 312 14.50 -44.72 -59.37
C GLY A 312 15.54 -43.90 -60.17
N PRO A 313 16.87 -43.99 -59.88
CA PRO A 313 17.57 -44.64 -58.75
C PRO A 313 18.63 -43.76 -58.01
N LYS A 314 19.22 -44.30 -56.93
CA LYS A 314 20.46 -43.82 -56.19
C LYS A 314 21.71 -44.62 -56.68
N PRO A 315 22.93 -44.66 -56.07
CA PRO A 315 23.62 -43.93 -54.94
C PRO A 315 25.04 -43.43 -55.41
N PRO A 316 26.18 -43.36 -54.64
CA PRO A 316 26.46 -43.48 -53.18
C PRO A 316 27.43 -42.44 -52.54
N SER A 317 27.60 -42.56 -51.20
CA SER A 317 28.67 -41.94 -50.38
C SER A 317 29.96 -42.78 -50.35
N PRO A 318 31.07 -42.29 -49.75
CA PRO A 318 31.58 -42.92 -48.51
C PRO A 318 32.21 -41.93 -47.49
N SER A 319 32.87 -42.44 -46.43
CA SER A 319 33.13 -41.74 -45.16
C SER A 319 34.51 -42.01 -44.52
N LEU A 320 35.04 -41.01 -43.76
CA LEU A 320 36.03 -41.08 -42.64
C LEU A 320 37.48 -41.56 -42.95
N PRO A 321 38.57 -41.23 -42.17
CA PRO A 321 38.64 -41.24 -40.69
C PRO A 321 39.55 -40.22 -39.89
N THR A 322 39.17 -39.99 -38.62
CA THR A 322 39.93 -40.01 -37.33
C THR A 322 41.18 -39.14 -36.99
N ALA A 323 41.07 -38.49 -35.79
CA ALA A 323 42.08 -38.16 -34.74
C ALA A 323 42.99 -36.90 -34.79
N LEU A 324 42.88 -36.02 -33.77
CA LEU A 324 43.73 -36.03 -32.55
C LEU A 324 43.32 -34.96 -31.50
N ARG A 325 43.72 -35.16 -30.24
CA ARG A 325 43.53 -34.28 -29.05
C ARG A 325 44.87 -33.59 -28.70
N PRO A 326 44.94 -32.45 -27.98
CA PRO A 326 44.85 -32.39 -26.50
C PRO A 326 44.13 -31.08 -26.01
N LYS A 327 44.04 -30.63 -24.75
CA LYS A 327 44.00 -31.18 -23.37
C LYS A 327 43.17 -30.18 -22.51
N VAL A 328 43.02 -30.40 -21.19
CA VAL A 328 42.54 -29.43 -20.17
C VAL A 328 43.50 -29.48 -18.98
N SER A 329 43.70 -28.38 -18.24
CA SER A 329 44.30 -28.38 -16.88
C SER A 329 43.88 -27.15 -16.07
N ASN A 330 43.34 -27.36 -14.86
CA ASN A 330 43.16 -26.34 -13.82
C ASN A 330 44.38 -26.33 -12.87
N ALA A 331 44.77 -25.16 -12.36
CA ALA A 331 45.15 -24.91 -10.95
C ALA A 331 45.62 -23.46 -10.74
N GLY A 332 45.24 -22.84 -9.62
CA GLY A 332 46.01 -21.76 -8.99
C GLY A 332 46.55 -22.24 -7.64
N PRO A 333 46.88 -21.37 -6.66
CA PRO A 333 47.18 -19.93 -6.73
C PRO A 333 48.52 -19.57 -6.03
N ARG A 334 49.05 -18.33 -6.20
CA ARG A 334 49.74 -17.53 -5.14
C ARG A 334 50.37 -16.19 -5.61
N THR A 335 49.99 -15.13 -4.90
CA THR A 335 50.76 -13.98 -4.34
C THR A 335 51.99 -13.32 -5.03
N SER A 336 52.12 -12.02 -4.67
CA SER A 336 53.32 -11.16 -4.54
C SER A 336 53.92 -10.43 -5.77
N GLU A 337 53.67 -9.11 -5.76
CA GLU A 337 54.63 -8.00 -5.82
C GLU A 337 55.21 -7.42 -7.14
N ALA A 338 54.99 -6.09 -7.25
CA ALA A 338 55.92 -5.01 -7.62
C ALA A 338 56.43 -4.83 -9.08
N GLY A 339 56.54 -3.55 -9.49
CA GLY A 339 57.33 -3.08 -10.64
C GLY A 339 56.57 -2.31 -11.73
N THR A 340 56.02 -1.11 -11.46
CA THR A 340 56.60 0.21 -11.84
C THR A 340 56.92 0.49 -13.32
N ASN A 341 56.12 1.35 -13.97
CA ASN A 341 56.50 2.59 -14.69
C ASN A 341 55.38 3.02 -15.67
N GLY A 342 55.03 4.31 -15.86
CA GLY A 342 55.50 5.55 -15.23
C GLY A 342 54.92 6.81 -15.94
N GLY A 343 55.11 8.01 -15.37
CA GLY A 343 54.70 9.33 -15.96
C GLY A 343 53.28 9.78 -15.55
N ASN A 344 53.01 10.65 -14.56
CA ASN A 344 53.50 12.01 -14.25
C ASN A 344 53.29 13.03 -15.40
N SER A 345 52.29 13.94 -15.26
CA SER A 345 52.42 15.33 -14.75
C SER A 345 52.66 16.30 -15.94
N TYR A 346 52.28 17.58 -16.00
CA TYR A 346 52.16 18.71 -15.05
C TYR A 346 51.29 19.81 -15.73
N ALA A 347 50.92 20.99 -15.20
CA ALA A 347 51.11 21.67 -13.91
C ALA A 347 49.90 22.59 -13.63
N ALA A 348 49.74 23.01 -12.37
CA ALA A 348 48.98 24.20 -12.02
C ALA A 348 49.80 25.49 -12.26
N ILE A 349 49.11 26.63 -12.40
CA ILE A 349 49.66 27.95 -12.09
C ILE A 349 48.75 28.60 -11.05
N GLY A 350 49.33 29.14 -10.00
CA GLY A 350 48.64 30.02 -9.05
C GLY A 350 49.61 31.05 -8.49
N LYS A 351 49.09 32.10 -7.84
CA LYS A 351 49.85 32.91 -6.87
C LYS A 351 48.94 33.74 -5.96
N VAL A 352 49.00 33.40 -4.67
CA VAL A 352 48.90 34.22 -3.45
C VAL A 352 48.02 35.48 -3.37
N ALA A 353 47.11 35.49 -2.39
CA ALA A 353 46.89 36.64 -1.50
C ALA A 353 46.29 36.21 -0.13
N SER A 354 46.90 36.69 0.95
CA SER A 354 46.41 36.80 2.35
C SER A 354 45.34 35.82 2.90
N SER A 355 45.73 35.09 3.95
CA SER A 355 44.82 34.50 4.93
C SER A 355 43.98 35.57 5.65
N GLN A 356 42.65 35.55 5.48
CA GLN A 356 41.68 36.21 6.35
C GLN A 356 40.94 35.12 7.14
N THR A 357 41.14 35.10 8.47
CA THR A 357 40.45 34.16 9.36
C THR A 357 39.00 34.61 9.53
N PHE A 358 38.10 34.05 8.72
CA PHE A 358 36.67 34.21 8.94
C PHE A 358 36.25 33.38 10.16
N MET A 359 36.12 34.06 11.31
CA MET A 359 35.48 33.52 12.51
C MET A 359 33.99 33.31 12.23
N ILE A 360 33.64 32.14 11.67
CA ILE A 360 32.25 31.69 11.59
C ILE A 360 31.82 31.37 13.03
N ALA A 361 31.27 32.37 13.70
CA ALA A 361 30.52 32.15 14.93
C ALA A 361 29.44 31.09 14.65
N PRO A 362 29.25 30.09 15.53
CA PRO A 362 28.29 29.03 15.30
C PRO A 362 26.88 29.61 15.31
N THR A 363 26.35 29.89 14.11
CA THR A 363 24.96 30.25 13.93
C THR A 363 24.14 29.08 14.45
N LYS A 364 23.37 29.33 15.52
CA LYS A 364 22.49 28.33 16.12
C LYS A 364 21.47 27.91 15.06
N LYS A 365 21.75 26.81 14.35
CA LYS A 365 20.78 26.15 13.49
C LYS A 365 19.53 25.94 14.34
N LYS A 366 18.36 26.36 13.83
CA LYS A 366 17.08 25.91 14.40
C LYS A 366 17.19 24.38 14.55
N PRO A 367 16.82 23.80 15.71
CA PRO A 367 16.69 22.35 15.79
C PRO A 367 15.79 21.90 14.64
N ALA A 368 16.22 20.89 13.88
CA ALA A 368 15.30 20.21 12.99
C ALA A 368 14.10 19.76 13.84
N GLN A 369 12.87 20.00 13.38
CA GLN A 369 11.70 19.50 14.08
C GLN A 369 11.85 17.98 14.16
N GLN A 370 11.95 17.45 15.38
CA GLN A 370 11.89 16.00 15.56
C GLN A 370 10.53 15.52 15.05
N PRO A 371 10.48 14.42 14.28
CA PRO A 371 9.23 13.87 13.80
C PRO A 371 8.30 13.57 14.98
N ALA A 372 7.01 13.80 14.81
CA ALA A 372 6.04 13.54 15.86
C ALA A 372 5.96 12.03 16.15
N PHE A 373 5.82 11.69 17.44
CA PHE A 373 5.75 10.31 17.89
C PHE A 373 4.69 10.12 18.97
N ALA A 374 4.19 8.89 19.06
CA ALA A 374 3.39 8.37 20.14
C ALA A 374 4.23 7.45 21.03
N LEU A 375 3.96 7.42 22.34
CA LEU A 375 4.65 6.54 23.30
C LEU A 375 3.81 5.29 23.57
N PHE A 376 4.45 4.15 23.72
CA PHE A 376 3.81 2.87 24.01
C PHE A 376 4.56 2.12 25.12
N ASN A 377 3.81 1.38 25.94
CA ASN A 377 4.37 0.48 26.95
C ASN A 377 4.82 -0.87 26.32
N ARG A 378 5.29 -1.79 27.17
CA ARG A 378 5.76 -3.12 26.75
C ARG A 378 4.68 -4.04 26.17
N ASP A 379 3.41 -3.72 26.40
CA ASP A 379 2.23 -4.47 25.95
C ASP A 379 1.59 -3.87 24.67
N ASP A 380 2.32 -2.99 23.95
CA ASP A 380 1.85 -2.21 22.79
C ASP A 380 0.66 -1.27 23.12
N GLU A 381 0.55 -0.77 24.36
CA GLU A 381 -0.50 0.16 24.79
C GLU A 381 -0.02 1.63 24.84
N ARG A 382 -0.81 2.53 24.26
CA ARG A 382 -0.55 3.97 24.13
C ARG A 382 -0.45 4.65 25.51
N VAL A 383 0.73 5.18 25.79
CA VAL A 383 1.04 5.99 26.98
C VAL A 383 0.94 7.47 26.64
N ASP A 384 0.35 8.25 27.53
CA ASP A 384 0.23 9.70 27.42
C ASP A 384 1.46 10.41 28.02
N ASP A 385 2.32 10.96 27.16
CA ASP A 385 3.54 11.70 27.54
C ASP A 385 3.30 12.70 28.71
N PRO A 386 3.95 12.58 29.88
CA PRO A 386 3.62 13.36 31.07
C PRO A 386 3.64 14.88 30.85
N LEU A 387 2.46 15.52 30.98
CA LEU A 387 2.37 16.98 30.85
C LEU A 387 2.88 17.68 32.12
N PRO A 388 3.66 18.78 31.99
CA PRO A 388 3.96 19.67 33.11
C PRO A 388 2.68 20.15 33.81
N ARG A 389 2.74 20.39 35.13
CA ARG A 389 1.58 20.92 35.87
C ARG A 389 1.18 22.29 35.27
N PRO A 390 -0.11 22.51 34.97
CA PRO A 390 -0.57 23.79 34.44
C PRO A 390 -0.63 24.81 35.58
N ASP A 391 -0.43 26.09 35.26
CA ASP A 391 -0.59 27.19 36.22
C ASP A 391 -2.07 27.28 36.68
N PRO A 392 -2.37 27.16 37.99
CA PRO A 392 -3.73 27.26 38.51
C PRO A 392 -4.43 28.59 38.17
N GLN A 393 -3.69 29.70 38.07
CA GLN A 393 -4.26 31.00 37.70
C GLN A 393 -4.70 31.02 36.24
N VAL A 394 -3.91 30.41 35.34
CA VAL A 394 -4.26 30.28 33.92
C VAL A 394 -5.47 29.37 33.74
N VAL A 395 -5.52 28.22 34.43
CA VAL A 395 -6.68 27.32 34.40
C VAL A 395 -7.95 28.05 34.86
N LYS A 396 -7.88 28.76 35.99
CA LYS A 396 -9.00 29.54 36.52
C LYS A 396 -9.46 30.63 35.55
N LYS A 397 -8.53 31.42 34.98
CA LYS A 397 -8.82 32.44 33.97
C LYS A 397 -9.55 31.84 32.77
N MET A 398 -9.09 30.69 32.26
CA MET A 398 -9.77 30.01 31.14
C MET A 398 -11.15 29.47 31.51
N ASP A 399 -11.36 28.99 32.74
CA ASP A 399 -12.69 28.57 33.21
C ASP A 399 -13.66 29.76 33.34
N GLU A 400 -13.18 30.90 33.83
CA GLU A 400 -13.94 32.14 33.93
C GLU A 400 -14.28 32.69 32.53
N GLN A 401 -13.33 32.67 31.60
CA GLN A 401 -13.55 33.08 30.22
C GLN A 401 -14.57 32.18 29.51
N ALA A 402 -14.44 30.85 29.64
CA ALA A 402 -15.39 29.89 29.04
C ALA A 402 -16.83 30.08 29.58
N LYS A 403 -16.98 30.41 30.87
CA LYS A 403 -18.28 30.75 31.47
C LYS A 403 -18.82 32.07 30.92
N ALA A 404 -17.99 33.11 30.83
CA ALA A 404 -18.41 34.42 30.32
C ALA A 404 -18.87 34.38 28.85
N MET A 405 -18.26 33.49 28.05
CA MET A 405 -18.60 33.29 26.64
C MET A 405 -19.70 32.23 26.41
N GLY A 406 -20.19 31.57 27.47
CA GLY A 406 -21.19 30.50 27.39
C GLY A 406 -20.73 29.21 26.68
N ALA A 407 -19.44 29.11 26.30
CA ALA A 407 -18.91 28.04 25.46
C ALA A 407 -17.50 27.62 25.89
N ASN A 408 -17.24 26.32 25.86
CA ASN A 408 -15.89 25.77 26.08
C ASN A 408 -14.99 26.02 24.86
N PHE A 409 -13.69 26.17 25.09
CA PHE A 409 -12.68 26.28 24.02
C PHE A 409 -12.71 25.04 23.09
N CYS A 410 -12.68 25.27 21.77
CA CYS A 410 -12.65 24.20 20.79
C CYS A 410 -11.29 23.48 20.78
N ASN A 411 -11.23 22.26 21.34
CA ASN A 411 -10.01 21.43 21.33
C ASN A 411 -9.42 21.26 19.92
N ARG A 412 -10.28 21.02 18.91
CA ARG A 412 -9.85 20.79 17.52
C ARG A 412 -9.25 22.02 16.85
N TYR A 413 -9.76 23.22 17.16
CA TYR A 413 -9.18 24.46 16.67
C TYR A 413 -7.86 24.73 17.39
N HIS A 414 -7.91 24.91 18.72
CA HIS A 414 -6.80 25.42 19.51
C HIS A 414 -5.59 24.49 19.60
N LEU A 415 -5.78 23.17 19.53
CA LEU A 415 -4.66 22.21 19.60
C LEU A 415 -4.13 21.79 18.23
N SER A 416 -4.75 22.23 17.13
CA SER A 416 -4.27 21.96 15.77
C SER A 416 -3.19 22.96 15.32
N PRO A 417 -2.26 22.55 14.44
CA PRO A 417 -1.37 23.49 13.76
C PRO A 417 -2.18 24.57 13.03
N ASN A 418 -1.97 25.83 13.40
CA ASN A 418 -2.62 27.01 12.79
C ASN A 418 -4.16 27.11 12.87
N GLY A 419 -4.84 26.32 13.70
CA GLY A 419 -6.29 26.45 13.91
C GLY A 419 -7.17 25.71 12.89
N THR A 420 -6.58 25.01 11.93
CA THR A 420 -7.30 24.38 10.80
C THR A 420 -8.03 23.08 11.15
N GLY A 421 -7.83 22.52 12.35
CA GLY A 421 -8.40 21.23 12.75
C GLY A 421 -9.92 21.24 12.99
N CYS A 422 -10.56 22.41 13.09
CA CYS A 422 -12.01 22.50 13.24
C CYS A 422 -12.75 22.62 11.90
N LYS A 423 -13.23 21.48 11.39
CA LYS A 423 -14.04 21.40 10.15
C LYS A 423 -15.36 22.19 10.18
N ALA A 424 -15.83 22.62 11.35
CA ALA A 424 -17.07 23.41 11.48
C ALA A 424 -16.86 24.91 11.18
N GLY A 425 -15.62 25.40 11.13
CA GLY A 425 -15.32 26.82 10.92
C GLY A 425 -16.06 27.71 11.91
N ASP A 426 -16.66 28.79 11.42
CA ASP A 426 -17.41 29.76 12.23
C ASP A 426 -18.73 29.21 12.79
N ASN A 427 -19.23 28.08 12.26
CA ASN A 427 -20.42 27.38 12.77
C ASN A 427 -20.10 26.43 13.94
N CYS A 428 -18.94 26.56 14.58
CA CYS A 428 -18.59 25.72 15.72
C CYS A 428 -19.29 26.18 17.01
N SER A 429 -19.97 25.26 17.71
CA SER A 429 -20.56 25.51 19.04
C SER A 429 -19.54 25.63 20.18
N TYR A 430 -18.25 25.56 19.87
CA TYR A 430 -17.14 25.71 20.82
C TYR A 430 -16.32 26.96 20.46
N TYR A 431 -15.84 27.67 21.46
CA TYR A 431 -15.19 28.95 21.27
C TYR A 431 -13.88 28.85 20.47
N HIS A 432 -13.85 29.56 19.35
CA HIS A 432 -12.65 29.91 18.59
C HIS A 432 -12.20 31.31 19.04
N SER A 433 -10.94 31.42 19.45
CA SER A 433 -10.36 32.69 19.93
C SER A 433 -9.76 33.45 18.76
N GLU A 434 -10.08 34.74 18.66
CA GLU A 434 -9.51 35.66 17.67
C GLU A 434 -7.98 35.71 17.75
N THR A 435 -7.43 35.63 18.96
CA THR A 435 -5.99 35.50 19.21
C THR A 435 -5.61 34.06 19.53
N LYS A 436 -4.51 33.56 18.95
CA LYS A 436 -3.94 32.24 19.30
C LYS A 436 -3.65 32.16 20.81
N LEU A 437 -4.10 31.09 21.46
CA LEU A 437 -3.85 30.85 22.88
C LEU A 437 -2.35 30.81 23.18
N THR A 438 -1.99 31.34 24.35
CA THR A 438 -0.59 31.31 24.84
C THR A 438 -0.17 29.88 25.19
N LYS A 439 1.15 29.61 25.27
CA LYS A 439 1.65 28.27 25.62
C LYS A 439 1.09 27.72 26.96
N PRO A 440 0.95 28.52 28.04
CA PRO A 440 0.28 28.08 29.27
C PRO A 440 -1.20 27.74 29.07
N GLU A 441 -1.94 28.51 28.26
CA GLU A 441 -3.35 28.25 27.96
C GLU A 441 -3.53 26.98 27.10
N ILE A 442 -2.63 26.74 26.14
CA ILE A 442 -2.56 25.48 25.40
C ILE A 442 -2.28 24.29 26.33
N LEU A 443 -1.34 24.42 27.29
CA LEU A 443 -1.05 23.38 28.26
C LEU A 443 -2.27 23.08 29.16
N ALA A 444 -2.93 24.12 29.67
CA ALA A 444 -4.17 24.00 30.43
C ALA A 444 -5.30 23.32 29.62
N LEU A 445 -5.41 23.63 28.32
CA LEU A 445 -6.37 22.99 27.43
C LEU A 445 -6.04 21.51 27.21
N LYS A 446 -4.77 21.15 26.94
CA LYS A 446 -4.33 19.74 26.82
C LYS A 446 -4.67 18.92 28.08
N HIS A 447 -4.49 19.49 29.27
CA HIS A 447 -4.90 18.86 30.53
C HIS A 447 -6.42 18.61 30.65
N LYS A 448 -7.25 19.45 30.02
CA LYS A 448 -8.70 19.19 29.91
C LYS A 448 -9.01 18.14 28.85
N THR A 449 -8.38 18.21 27.68
CA THR A 449 -8.61 17.27 26.57
C THR A 449 -8.22 15.83 26.95
N ARG A 450 -7.13 15.63 27.72
CA ARG A 450 -6.75 14.32 28.26
C ARG A 450 -7.67 13.74 29.33
N LYS A 451 -8.72 14.45 29.77
CA LYS A 451 -9.80 13.90 30.62
C LYS A 451 -10.97 13.33 29.79
N ILE A 452 -10.87 13.39 28.47
CA ILE A 452 -11.80 12.80 27.51
C ILE A 452 -11.14 11.53 26.98
N VAL A 453 -11.83 10.40 27.05
CA VAL A 453 -11.32 9.11 26.58
C VAL A 453 -11.18 9.15 25.05
N CYS A 454 -10.02 8.74 24.54
CA CYS A 454 -9.82 8.51 23.12
C CYS A 454 -10.70 7.36 22.62
N ASN A 455 -11.40 7.55 21.50
CA ASN A 455 -12.21 6.48 20.89
C ASN A 455 -11.37 5.23 20.53
N ASN A 456 -10.09 5.43 20.22
CA ASN A 456 -9.15 4.35 19.92
C ASN A 456 -8.43 3.83 21.18
N GLY A 457 -8.67 4.41 22.37
CA GLY A 457 -8.11 3.94 23.64
C GLY A 457 -6.60 3.68 23.60
N SER A 458 -6.16 2.60 24.25
CA SER A 458 -4.77 2.15 24.28
C SER A 458 -4.19 1.74 22.91
N ILE A 459 -4.98 1.63 21.82
CA ILE A 459 -4.46 1.30 20.48
C ILE A 459 -4.31 2.51 19.55
N CYS A 460 -4.38 3.74 20.08
CA CYS A 460 -4.23 4.95 19.28
C CYS A 460 -2.77 5.19 18.85
N GLU A 461 -2.46 5.09 17.55
CA GLU A 461 -1.13 5.39 16.98
C GLU A 461 -0.96 6.87 16.54
N ASP A 462 -2.01 7.71 16.60
CA ASP A 462 -1.93 9.13 16.21
C ASP A 462 -1.05 9.94 17.18
N ALA A 463 0.14 10.33 16.73
CA ALA A 463 1.10 11.15 17.47
C ALA A 463 0.55 12.53 17.85
N SER A 464 -0.40 13.06 17.06
CA SER A 464 -1.05 14.35 17.29
C SER A 464 -2.28 14.27 18.21
N CYS A 465 -2.70 13.07 18.61
CA CYS A 465 -3.88 12.89 19.48
C CYS A 465 -3.69 13.57 20.84
N ASN A 466 -4.63 14.45 21.19
CA ASN A 466 -4.63 15.20 22.45
C ASN A 466 -5.65 14.66 23.48
N LEU A 467 -6.40 13.59 23.14
CA LEU A 467 -7.30 12.89 24.06
C LEU A 467 -6.51 12.02 25.04
N GLY A 468 -7.15 11.54 26.09
CA GLY A 468 -6.54 10.64 27.06
C GLY A 468 -6.63 9.19 26.59
N HIS A 469 -5.57 8.42 26.78
CA HIS A 469 -5.49 7.00 26.44
C HIS A 469 -5.52 6.09 27.67
N HIS A 470 -5.13 6.63 28.84
CA HIS A 470 -5.23 5.94 30.13
C HIS A 470 -5.61 6.89 31.27
N CYS A 471 -5.88 6.34 32.46
CA CYS A 471 -6.13 7.13 33.65
C CYS A 471 -4.86 7.88 34.10
N GLN A 472 -4.99 9.13 34.57
CA GLN A 472 -3.90 9.91 35.17
C GLN A 472 -3.46 9.39 36.56
N SER A 473 -4.23 8.47 37.14
CA SER A 473 -3.91 7.75 38.37
C SER A 473 -4.27 6.27 38.16
N PRO A 474 -3.49 5.53 37.36
CA PRO A 474 -3.84 4.18 36.90
C PRO A 474 -3.86 3.15 38.04
N VAL A 475 -3.17 3.45 39.15
CA VAL A 475 -3.18 2.73 40.42
C VAL A 475 -3.81 3.63 41.47
N GLY A 476 -4.79 3.12 42.23
CA GLY A 476 -5.44 3.88 43.32
C GLY A 476 -6.37 5.02 42.88
N CYS A 477 -6.95 4.96 41.69
CA CYS A 477 -7.91 5.96 41.21
C CYS A 477 -9.10 6.12 42.17
N TYR A 478 -9.28 7.32 42.73
CA TYR A 478 -10.38 7.66 43.65
C TYR A 478 -11.78 7.30 43.13
N PHE A 479 -11.99 7.38 41.81
CA PHE A 479 -13.28 7.11 41.18
C PHE A 479 -13.57 5.62 40.94
N GLY A 480 -12.61 4.71 41.17
CA GLY A 480 -12.83 3.26 41.05
C GLY A 480 -13.43 2.84 39.70
N SER A 481 -14.52 2.06 39.74
CA SER A 481 -15.29 1.63 38.55
C SER A 481 -15.96 2.79 37.80
N GLU A 482 -16.29 3.88 38.49
CA GLU A 482 -16.98 5.05 37.93
C GLU A 482 -16.02 6.00 37.19
N CYS A 483 -14.73 5.68 37.14
CA CYS A 483 -13.79 6.41 36.32
C CYS A 483 -14.11 6.22 34.83
N ARG A 484 -14.12 7.31 34.06
CA ARG A 484 -14.23 7.25 32.59
C ARG A 484 -13.14 6.38 31.94
N PHE A 485 -12.01 6.24 32.62
CA PHE A 485 -10.86 5.43 32.20
C PHE A 485 -10.77 4.07 32.92
N ALA A 486 -11.85 3.58 33.56
CA ALA A 486 -11.82 2.35 34.36
C ALA A 486 -11.31 1.12 33.58
N LYS A 487 -11.56 1.05 32.27
CA LYS A 487 -11.04 0.00 31.37
C LYS A 487 -9.50 -0.01 31.22
N PHE A 488 -8.84 1.08 31.60
CA PHE A 488 -7.39 1.31 31.53
C PHE A 488 -6.77 1.49 32.94
N HIS A 489 -7.47 1.06 33.99
CA HIS A 489 -6.90 0.92 35.33
C HIS A 489 -5.98 -0.31 35.38
N GLY A 490 -4.87 -0.22 36.12
CA GLY A 490 -3.84 -1.27 36.13
C GLY A 490 -2.95 -1.33 34.88
N MET A 491 -3.17 -0.47 33.88
CA MET A 491 -2.31 -0.34 32.71
C MET A 491 -0.90 0.09 33.11
N ASP A 492 0.13 -0.54 32.54
CA ASP A 492 1.51 -0.08 32.70
C ASP A 492 1.69 1.25 31.96
N THR A 493 2.09 2.29 32.69
CA THR A 493 2.29 3.64 32.12
C THR A 493 3.76 3.97 31.89
N THR A 494 4.64 2.96 31.98
CA THR A 494 6.06 3.07 31.65
C THR A 494 6.23 2.97 30.14
N PRO A 495 6.68 4.04 29.43
CA PRO A 495 6.95 3.95 28.01
C PRO A 495 8.22 3.13 27.75
N THR A 496 8.15 2.22 26.78
CA THR A 496 9.26 1.39 26.30
C THR A 496 9.46 1.50 24.79
N LEU A 497 8.58 2.21 24.08
CA LEU A 497 8.60 2.35 22.64
C LEU A 497 8.12 3.75 22.22
N LYS A 498 8.79 4.35 21.24
CA LYS A 498 8.23 5.42 20.40
C LYS A 498 7.77 4.84 19.07
N VAL A 499 6.63 5.31 18.57
CA VAL A 499 6.13 5.05 17.23
C VAL A 499 5.97 6.40 16.53
N TYR A 500 6.71 6.61 15.43
CA TYR A 500 6.68 7.83 14.64
C TYR A 500 5.56 7.81 13.59
N GLU A 501 5.20 8.97 13.02
CA GLU A 501 4.14 9.09 12.00
C GLU A 501 4.40 8.27 10.72
N ASP A 502 5.67 7.98 10.39
CA ASP A 502 6.07 7.10 9.28
C ASP A 502 5.98 5.59 9.62
N GLY A 503 5.53 5.27 10.83
CA GLY A 503 5.42 3.90 11.34
C GLY A 503 6.73 3.33 11.89
N THR A 504 7.84 4.07 11.87
CA THR A 504 9.10 3.61 12.46
C THR A 504 8.98 3.48 13.98
N ARG A 505 9.68 2.48 14.53
CA ARG A 505 9.59 2.03 15.92
C ARG A 505 10.97 2.12 16.58
N GLU A 506 11.11 2.98 17.59
CA GLU A 506 12.33 3.17 18.39
C GLU A 506 12.10 2.63 19.81
N VAL A 507 12.79 1.56 20.17
CA VAL A 507 12.74 1.00 21.53
C VAL A 507 13.45 1.95 22.49
N LEU A 508 12.75 2.35 23.54
CA LEU A 508 13.31 3.13 24.63
C LEU A 508 14.04 2.19 25.58
N VAL A 509 15.36 2.28 25.58
CA VAL A 509 16.22 1.63 26.58
C VAL A 509 16.12 2.47 27.85
N ASN A 510 15.40 1.95 28.84
CA ASN A 510 15.31 2.50 30.20
C ASN A 510 16.47 2.00 31.07
#